data_AF-A0A971IZQ3-F1
#
_entry.id   AF-A0A971IZQ3-F1
#
_cell.length_a   1.000
_cell.length_b   1.000
_cell.length_c   1.000
_cell.angle_alpha   90.00
_cell.angle_beta   90.00
_cell.angle_gamma   90.00
#
_symmetry.space_group_name_H-M   'P 1'
#
loop_
_entity.id
_entity.type
_entity.pdbx_description
1 polymer ?
#
loop_
_entity_poly.entity_id
_entity_poly.type
_entity_poly.pdbx_seq_one_letter_code
_entity_poly.pdbx_strand_id
1 'polypeptide(L)'
;MIDKILGVEAVSSEVQATVSSTAELLGQLWDKLVLFSARIPVALVVLFISWLVIKRYRKILKVMLSRGKMDPILINLVLSGAVAAGWIVSISLVFSILGFNSIAIALSGSLGLIALGLASSANNVVSDLYGGISLIAESSIRVGRRIRAAGVEGRIIDMN
;
A
#
# COMPACT_ATOMS: atom_id res chain seq x y z
N MET A 1 -11.83 -60.43 -29.72
CA MET A 1 -13.00 -59.70 -29.16
C MET A 1 -12.86 -59.39 -27.66
N ILE A 2 -11.74 -59.76 -27.00
CA ILE A 2 -11.55 -59.66 -25.54
C ILE A 2 -10.80 -58.38 -25.12
N ASP A 3 -9.93 -57.81 -25.96
CA ASP A 3 -9.20 -56.56 -25.63
C ASP A 3 -10.06 -55.29 -25.56
N LYS A 4 -11.23 -55.29 -26.21
CA LYS A 4 -12.07 -54.08 -26.28
C LYS A 4 -12.93 -53.87 -25.02
N ILE A 5 -13.03 -54.86 -24.14
CA ILE A 5 -13.82 -54.80 -22.90
C ILE A 5 -12.96 -54.32 -21.73
N LEU A 6 -11.69 -54.74 -21.64
CA LEU A 6 -10.76 -54.32 -20.59
C LEU A 6 -10.38 -52.83 -20.66
N GLY A 7 -10.32 -52.25 -21.86
CA GLY A 7 -10.07 -50.81 -22.05
C GLY A 7 -11.25 -49.91 -21.70
N VAL A 8 -12.47 -50.43 -21.58
CA VAL A 8 -13.68 -49.64 -21.30
C VAL A 8 -13.92 -49.51 -19.80
N GLU A 9 -13.63 -50.53 -19.00
CA GLU A 9 -13.70 -50.44 -17.52
C GLU A 9 -12.58 -49.58 -16.93
N ALA A 10 -11.37 -49.62 -17.49
CA ALA A 10 -10.25 -48.79 -17.04
C ALA A 10 -10.45 -47.31 -17.37
N VAL A 11 -11.04 -46.98 -18.53
CA VAL A 11 -11.39 -45.61 -18.89
C VAL A 11 -12.62 -45.11 -18.09
N SER A 12 -13.56 -46.01 -17.78
CA SER A 12 -14.71 -45.69 -16.92
C SER A 12 -14.28 -45.28 -15.51
N SER A 13 -13.23 -45.87 -14.94
CA SER A 13 -12.77 -45.54 -13.58
C SER A 13 -11.98 -44.23 -13.49
N GLU A 14 -11.14 -43.90 -14.49
CA GLU A 14 -10.45 -42.59 -14.57
C GLU A 14 -11.41 -41.43 -14.87
N VAL A 15 -12.40 -41.64 -15.74
CA VAL A 15 -13.44 -40.65 -16.02
C VAL A 15 -14.29 -40.43 -14.78
N GLN A 16 -14.63 -41.49 -14.04
CA GLN A 16 -15.46 -41.37 -12.85
C GLN A 16 -14.71 -40.76 -11.65
N ALA A 17 -13.39 -40.97 -11.53
CA ALA A 17 -12.53 -40.29 -10.57
C ALA A 17 -12.36 -38.78 -10.88
N THR A 18 -12.29 -38.42 -12.17
CA THR A 18 -12.18 -37.02 -12.59
C THR A 18 -13.51 -36.28 -12.48
N VAL A 19 -14.63 -36.95 -12.77
CA VAL A 19 -15.99 -36.38 -12.62
C VAL A 19 -16.37 -36.23 -11.15
N SER A 20 -16.01 -37.17 -10.28
CA SER A 20 -16.21 -37.02 -8.83
C SER A 20 -15.32 -35.93 -8.25
N SER A 21 -14.04 -35.84 -8.65
CA SER A 21 -13.14 -34.75 -8.24
C SER A 21 -13.65 -33.36 -8.69
N THR A 22 -14.13 -33.24 -9.93
CA THR A 22 -14.66 -31.96 -10.45
C THR A 22 -16.02 -31.59 -9.86
N ALA A 23 -16.91 -32.57 -9.63
CA ALA A 23 -18.19 -32.35 -8.96
C ALA A 23 -18.03 -31.99 -7.48
N GLU A 24 -17.07 -32.61 -6.79
CA GLU A 24 -16.70 -32.26 -5.40
C GLU A 24 -16.09 -30.85 -5.32
N LEU A 25 -15.21 -30.47 -6.26
CA LEU A 25 -14.68 -29.11 -6.35
C LEU A 25 -15.78 -28.09 -6.65
N LEU A 26 -16.71 -28.40 -7.54
CA LEU A 26 -17.88 -27.55 -7.84
C LEU A 26 -18.81 -27.38 -6.63
N GLY A 27 -19.08 -28.46 -5.89
CA GLY A 27 -19.86 -28.40 -4.66
C GLY A 27 -19.17 -27.57 -3.58
N GLN A 28 -17.86 -27.75 -3.38
CA GLN A 28 -17.07 -26.95 -2.44
C GLN A 28 -16.99 -25.47 -2.84
N LEU A 29 -16.93 -25.17 -4.13
CA LEU A 29 -17.01 -23.80 -4.64
C LEU A 29 -18.40 -23.21 -4.40
N TRP A 30 -19.47 -23.98 -4.61
CA TRP A 30 -20.84 -23.54 -4.39
C TRP A 30 -21.11 -23.20 -2.92
N ASP A 31 -20.71 -24.06 -1.99
CA ASP A 31 -20.85 -23.79 -0.55
C ASP A 31 -20.01 -22.59 -0.10
N LYS A 32 -18.81 -22.42 -0.67
CA LYS A 32 -17.99 -21.23 -0.42
C LYS A 32 -18.61 -19.95 -1.00
N LEU A 33 -19.27 -20.03 -2.16
CA LEU A 33 -19.95 -18.90 -2.80
C LEU A 33 -21.20 -18.46 -2.04
N VAL A 34 -21.99 -19.41 -1.52
CA VAL A 34 -23.16 -19.10 -0.68
C VAL A 34 -22.73 -18.43 0.62
N LEU A 35 -21.66 -18.90 1.27
CA LEU A 35 -21.04 -18.22 2.43
C LEU A 35 -20.47 -16.84 2.07
N PHE A 36 -19.99 -16.66 0.83
CA PHE A 36 -19.48 -15.38 0.34
C PHE A 36 -20.59 -14.34 0.17
N SER A 37 -21.76 -14.76 -0.31
CA SER A 37 -22.91 -13.88 -0.57
C SER A 37 -23.37 -13.13 0.70
N ALA A 38 -23.27 -13.79 1.86
CA ALA A 38 -23.59 -13.19 3.16
C ALA A 38 -22.59 -12.11 3.61
N ARG A 39 -21.37 -12.08 3.05
CA ARG A 39 -20.32 -11.11 3.41
C ARG A 39 -20.31 -9.84 2.57
N ILE A 40 -20.96 -9.87 1.39
CA ILE A 40 -21.12 -8.72 0.50
C ILE A 40 -21.74 -7.50 1.22
N PRO A 41 -22.85 -7.61 2.00
CA PRO A 41 -23.40 -6.46 2.69
C PRO A 41 -22.44 -5.84 3.71
N VAL A 42 -21.65 -6.66 4.41
CA VAL A 42 -20.64 -6.18 5.36
C VAL A 42 -19.52 -5.44 4.64
N ALA A 43 -19.03 -5.96 3.52
CA ALA A 43 -18.03 -5.29 2.69
C ALA A 43 -18.52 -3.93 2.17
N LEU A 44 -19.81 -3.83 1.83
CA LEU A 44 -20.44 -2.59 1.36
C LEU A 44 -20.52 -1.53 2.47
N VAL A 45 -20.87 -1.94 3.69
CA VAL A 45 -20.85 -1.06 4.88
C VAL A 45 -19.44 -0.56 5.17
N VAL A 46 -18.44 -1.44 5.13
CA VAL A 46 -17.05 -1.03 5.36
C VAL A 46 -16.56 -0.09 4.27
N LEU A 47 -16.90 -0.34 3.00
CA LEU A 47 -16.55 0.57 1.91
C LEU A 47 -17.17 1.96 2.11
N PHE A 48 -18.41 2.03 2.61
CA PHE A 48 -19.06 3.28 2.97
C PHE A 48 -18.34 4.02 4.11
N ILE A 49 -17.94 3.29 5.17
CA ILE A 49 -17.19 3.83 6.30
C ILE A 49 -15.81 4.33 5.83
N SER A 50 -15.09 3.53 5.05
CA SER A 50 -13.79 3.89 4.46
C SER A 50 -13.87 5.18 3.65
N TRP A 51 -14.89 5.32 2.79
CA TRP A 51 -15.12 6.54 2.04
C TRP A 51 -15.32 7.77 2.94
N LEU A 52 -16.11 7.60 4.02
CA LEU A 52 -16.34 8.66 5.01
C LEU A 52 -15.03 9.07 5.72
N VAL A 53 -14.22 8.08 6.12
CA VAL A 53 -12.91 8.28 6.76
C VAL A 53 -11.96 9.03 5.83
N ILE A 54 -11.82 8.61 4.57
CA ILE A 54 -10.95 9.27 3.58
C ILE A 54 -11.40 10.72 3.37
N LYS A 55 -12.71 10.96 3.22
CA LYS A 55 -13.27 12.31 3.06
C LYS A 55 -12.97 13.19 4.26
N ARG A 56 -13.08 12.64 5.48
CA ARG A 56 -12.80 13.38 6.71
C ARG A 56 -11.32 13.68 6.86
N TYR A 57 -10.46 12.71 6.59
CA TYR A 57 -9.01 12.84 6.60
C TYR A 57 -8.53 13.91 5.62
N ARG A 58 -9.02 13.86 4.38
CA ARG A 58 -8.74 14.88 3.34
C ARG A 58 -9.09 16.29 3.82
N LYS A 59 -10.25 16.45 4.48
CA LYS A 59 -10.68 17.77 4.98
C LYS A 59 -9.74 18.30 6.07
N ILE A 60 -9.31 17.44 6.99
CA ILE A 60 -8.39 17.80 8.07
C ILE A 60 -7.04 18.21 7.49
N LEU A 61 -6.47 17.39 6.61
CA LEU A 61 -5.18 17.69 5.97
C LEU A 61 -5.22 18.99 5.19
N LYS A 62 -6.27 19.24 4.39
CA LYS A 62 -6.40 20.48 3.64
C LYS A 62 -6.44 21.72 4.56
N VAL A 63 -7.15 21.64 5.69
CA VAL A 63 -7.21 22.74 6.66
C VAL A 63 -5.86 22.97 7.32
N MET A 64 -5.14 21.90 7.70
CA MET A 64 -3.81 22.01 8.30
C MET A 64 -2.80 22.63 7.33
N LEU A 65 -2.77 22.16 6.08
CA LEU A 65 -1.81 22.64 5.07
C LEU A 65 -2.10 24.06 4.58
N SER A 66 -3.38 24.44 4.44
CA SER A 66 -3.75 25.81 4.03
C SER A 66 -3.41 26.86 5.08
N ARG A 67 -3.32 26.49 6.36
CA ARG A 67 -2.83 27.37 7.43
C ARG A 67 -1.33 27.66 7.33
N GLY A 68 -0.57 26.80 6.67
CA GLY A 68 0.89 26.89 6.57
C GLY A 68 1.43 27.82 5.49
N LYS A 69 0.60 28.62 4.80
CA LYS A 69 1.00 29.46 3.65
C LYS A 69 1.76 28.70 2.54
N MET A 70 1.53 27.40 2.41
CA MET A 70 2.14 26.59 1.35
C MET A 70 1.48 26.85 0.00
N ASP A 71 2.25 26.70 -1.08
CA ASP A 71 1.75 26.79 -2.45
C ASP A 71 0.60 25.79 -2.67
N PRO A 72 -0.54 26.21 -3.27
CA PRO A 72 -1.64 25.32 -3.64
C PRO A 72 -1.21 24.02 -4.36
N ILE A 73 -0.14 24.07 -5.17
CA ILE A 73 0.41 22.91 -5.89
C ILE A 73 0.95 21.87 -4.90
N LEU A 74 1.76 22.31 -3.93
CA LEU A 74 2.31 21.43 -2.89
C LEU A 74 1.21 20.85 -2.01
N ILE A 75 0.20 21.66 -1.67
CA ILE A 75 -0.97 21.20 -0.92
C ILE A 75 -1.67 20.06 -1.67
N ASN A 76 -1.87 20.22 -2.98
CA ASN A 76 -2.55 19.21 -3.77
C ASN A 76 -1.72 17.92 -3.91
N LEU A 77 -0.40 18.04 -4.03
CA LEU A 77 0.52 16.89 -4.06
C LEU A 77 0.40 16.07 -2.77
N VAL A 78 0.56 16.70 -1.60
CA VAL A 78 0.44 16.00 -0.31
C VAL A 78 -0.95 15.40 -0.13
N LEU A 79 -1.99 16.14 -0.53
CA LEU A 79 -3.37 15.68 -0.41
C LEU A 79 -3.65 14.47 -1.31
N SER A 80 -3.11 14.45 -2.53
CA SER A 80 -3.25 13.32 -3.45
C SER A 80 -2.55 12.06 -2.93
N GLY A 81 -1.33 12.19 -2.39
CA GLY A 81 -0.60 11.08 -1.78
C GLY A 81 -1.32 10.51 -0.57
N ALA A 82 -1.82 11.38 0.31
CA ALA A 82 -2.63 11.01 1.47
C ALA A 82 -3.93 10.27 1.09
N VAL A 83 -4.63 10.75 0.06
CA VAL A 83 -5.86 10.10 -0.44
C VAL A 83 -5.52 8.75 -1.08
N ALA A 84 -4.44 8.66 -1.84
CA ALA A 84 -3.98 7.39 -2.44
C ALA A 84 -3.67 6.35 -1.36
N ALA A 85 -2.92 6.72 -0.32
CA ALA A 85 -2.63 5.85 0.81
C ALA A 85 -3.92 5.37 1.53
N GLY A 86 -4.88 6.28 1.74
CA GLY A 86 -6.17 5.94 2.34
C GLY A 86 -6.98 4.94 1.51
N TRP A 87 -6.95 5.07 0.17
CA TRP A 87 -7.59 4.12 -0.74
C TRP A 87 -6.92 2.74 -0.70
N ILE A 88 -5.59 2.69 -0.66
CA ILE A 88 -4.84 1.42 -0.57
C ILE A 88 -5.29 0.63 0.68
N VAL A 89 -5.28 1.28 1.84
CA VAL A 89 -5.70 0.63 3.11
C VAL A 89 -7.16 0.17 3.04
N SER A 90 -8.03 1.00 2.47
CA SER A 90 -9.47 0.69 2.36
C SER A 90 -9.73 -0.51 1.45
N ILE A 91 -9.06 -0.58 0.30
CA ILE A 91 -9.18 -1.69 -0.64
C ILE A 91 -8.68 -2.98 0.01
N SER A 92 -7.52 -2.94 0.67
CA SER A 92 -6.99 -4.11 1.40
C SER A 92 -7.95 -4.63 2.47
N LEU A 93 -8.58 -3.72 3.22
CA LEU A 93 -9.57 -4.08 4.24
C LEU A 93 -10.81 -4.74 3.63
N VAL A 94 -11.32 -4.22 2.51
CA VAL A 94 -12.45 -4.80 1.78
C VAL A 94 -12.12 -6.23 1.31
N PHE A 95 -10.95 -6.45 0.71
CA PHE A 95 -10.52 -7.80 0.30
C PHE A 95 -10.41 -8.76 1.49
N SER A 96 -9.94 -8.28 2.64
CA SER A 96 -9.86 -9.09 3.86
C SER A 96 -11.25 -9.55 4.34
N ILE A 97 -12.24 -8.65 4.37
CA ILE A 97 -13.62 -8.94 4.80
C ILE A 97 -14.33 -9.89 3.84
N LEU A 98 -14.09 -9.74 2.54
CA LEU A 98 -14.61 -10.67 1.55
C LEU A 98 -14.07 -12.10 1.80
N GLY A 99 -12.92 -12.26 2.44
CA GLY A 99 -12.30 -13.55 2.71
C GLY A 99 -11.14 -13.87 1.76
N PHE A 100 -10.76 -12.91 0.91
CA PHE A 100 -9.56 -12.97 0.07
C PHE A 100 -8.32 -12.51 0.83
N ASN A 101 -8.12 -13.04 2.04
CA ASN A 101 -7.07 -12.56 2.94
C ASN A 101 -5.66 -12.71 2.33
N SER A 102 -5.41 -13.80 1.59
CA SER A 102 -4.12 -14.01 0.90
C SER A 102 -3.84 -12.93 -0.15
N ILE A 103 -4.87 -12.50 -0.90
CA ILE A 103 -4.75 -11.43 -1.90
C ILE A 103 -4.56 -10.08 -1.20
N ALA A 104 -5.32 -9.82 -0.14
CA ALA A 104 -5.19 -8.61 0.66
C ALA A 104 -3.77 -8.44 1.22
N ILE A 105 -3.19 -9.52 1.76
CA ILE A 105 -1.83 -9.53 2.31
C ILE A 105 -0.80 -9.36 1.20
N ALA A 106 -0.93 -10.07 0.07
CA ALA A 106 0.01 -9.94 -1.05
C ALA A 106 0.02 -8.53 -1.65
N LEU A 107 -1.15 -7.93 -1.85
CA LEU A 107 -1.29 -6.56 -2.34
C LEU A 107 -0.72 -5.55 -1.35
N SER A 108 -1.06 -5.68 -0.06
CA SER A 108 -0.58 -4.77 0.99
C SER A 108 0.93 -4.90 1.20
N GLY A 109 1.48 -6.11 1.09
CA GLY A 109 2.92 -6.35 1.18
C GLY A 109 3.67 -5.67 0.04
N SER A 110 3.19 -5.85 -1.20
CA SER A 110 3.80 -5.23 -2.38
C SER A 110 3.75 -3.70 -2.33
N LEU A 111 2.59 -3.13 -1.97
CA LEU A 111 2.43 -1.69 -1.80
C LEU A 111 3.23 -1.17 -0.59
N GLY A 112 3.38 -1.98 0.45
CA GLY A 112 4.25 -1.69 1.59
C GLY A 112 5.71 -1.58 1.19
N LEU A 113 6.21 -2.48 0.33
CA LEU A 113 7.57 -2.41 -0.20
C LEU A 113 7.78 -1.14 -1.05
N ILE A 114 6.81 -0.77 -1.88
CA ILE A 114 6.87 0.47 -2.66
C ILE A 114 6.90 1.69 -1.72
N ALA A 115 6.04 1.70 -0.69
CA ALA A 115 6.01 2.77 0.30
C ALA A 115 7.33 2.87 1.08
N LEU A 116 7.96 1.74 1.42
CA LEU A 116 9.30 1.71 2.04
C LEU A 116 10.36 2.28 1.10
N GLY A 117 10.31 1.98 -0.19
CA GLY A 117 11.19 2.57 -1.19
C GLY A 117 11.04 4.09 -1.26
N LEU A 118 9.80 4.58 -1.35
CA LEU A 118 9.51 6.02 -1.35
C LEU A 118 9.94 6.71 -0.05
N ALA A 119 9.70 6.08 1.09
CA ALA A 119 10.14 6.59 2.39
C ALA A 119 11.67 6.66 2.48
N SER A 120 12.36 5.65 1.98
CA SER A 120 13.83 5.62 1.91
C SER A 120 14.37 6.77 1.06
N SER A 121 13.78 7.03 -0.11
CA SER A 121 14.17 8.17 -0.94
C SER A 121 13.92 9.52 -0.26
N ALA A 122 12.84 9.64 0.52
CA ALA A 122 12.53 10.86 1.26
C ALA A 122 13.49 11.12 2.44
N ASN A 123 14.12 10.08 3.00
CA ASN A 123 15.02 10.23 4.15
C ASN A 123 16.23 11.12 3.83
N ASN A 124 16.74 11.11 2.59
CA ASN A 124 17.85 11.97 2.20
C ASN A 124 17.48 13.46 2.33
N VAL A 125 16.28 13.83 1.85
CA VAL A 125 15.78 15.21 1.96
C VAL A 125 15.64 15.62 3.42
N VAL A 126 15.09 14.74 4.26
CA VAL A 126 14.96 15.02 5.70
C VAL A 126 16.33 15.16 6.36
N SER A 127 17.29 14.32 5.99
CA SER A 127 18.67 14.37 6.49
C SER A 127 19.36 15.68 6.11
N ASP A 128 19.21 16.14 4.87
CA ASP A 128 19.79 17.41 4.40
C ASP A 128 19.20 18.60 5.16
N LEU A 129 17.89 18.62 5.36
CA LEU A 129 17.21 19.65 6.16
C LEU A 129 17.67 19.64 7.62
N TYR A 130 17.80 18.46 8.22
CA TYR A 130 18.30 18.33 9.59
C TYR A 130 19.76 18.80 9.69
N GLY A 131 20.60 18.45 8.71
CA GLY A 131 21.97 18.94 8.62
C GLY A 131 22.02 20.46 8.56
N GLY A 132 21.19 21.09 7.72
CA GLY A 132 21.09 22.56 7.65
C GLY A 132 20.71 23.21 8.98
N ILE A 133 19.66 22.70 9.65
CA ILE A 133 19.23 23.22 10.95
C ILE A 133 20.33 23.01 12.01
N SER A 134 21.00 21.85 12.01
CA SER A 134 22.10 21.55 12.92
C SER A 134 23.29 22.49 12.72
N LEU A 135 23.62 22.82 11.46
CA LEU A 135 24.69 23.78 11.14
C LEU A 135 24.36 25.19 11.64
N ILE A 136 23.09 25.61 11.56
CA ILE A 136 22.65 26.91 12.09
C ILE A 136 22.68 26.94 13.62
N ALA A 137 22.32 25.83 14.26
CA ALA A 137 22.35 25.71 15.72
C ALA A 137 23.79 25.70 16.28
N GLU A 138 24.75 25.24 15.48
CA GLU A 138 26.16 25.12 15.83
C GLU A 138 26.85 26.51 15.88
N SER A 139 27.07 27.04 17.09
CA SER A 139 27.74 28.34 17.28
C SER A 139 29.17 28.42 16.70
N SER A 140 29.81 27.27 16.49
CA SER A 140 31.15 27.13 15.94
C SER A 140 31.19 27.29 14.40
N ILE A 141 30.04 27.32 13.72
CA ILE A 141 29.92 27.51 12.26
C ILE A 141 29.11 28.79 12.02
N ARG A 142 29.81 29.91 11.78
CA ARG A 142 29.20 31.22 11.52
C ARG A 142 29.84 31.89 10.32
N VAL A 143 29.05 32.69 9.61
CA VAL A 143 29.51 33.53 8.49
C VAL A 143 30.73 34.35 8.92
N GLY A 144 31.77 34.34 8.09
CA GLY A 144 33.06 35.01 8.34
C GLY A 144 34.15 34.13 8.96
N ARG A 145 33.82 32.93 9.47
CA ARG A 145 34.81 32.00 10.04
C ARG A 145 35.45 31.13 8.94
N ARG A 146 36.74 30.80 9.10
CA ARG A 146 37.41 29.79 8.25
C ARG A 146 37.13 28.40 8.80
N ILE A 147 36.72 27.50 7.92
CA ILE A 147 36.47 26.09 8.26
C ILE A 147 37.09 25.20 7.18
N ARG A 148 37.37 23.95 7.56
CA ARG A 148 37.81 22.91 6.64
C ARG A 148 36.77 21.79 6.67
N ALA A 149 36.16 21.51 5.52
CA ALA A 149 35.14 20.48 5.35
C ALA A 149 35.43 19.68 4.08
N ALA A 150 35.32 18.34 4.16
CA ALA A 150 35.56 17.43 3.03
C ALA A 150 36.87 17.68 2.25
N GLY A 151 37.94 18.09 2.94
CA GLY A 151 39.25 18.38 2.33
C GLY A 151 39.39 19.78 1.70
N VAL A 152 38.34 20.59 1.70
CA VAL A 152 38.35 21.98 1.20
C VAL A 152 38.44 22.95 2.38
N GLU A 153 39.30 23.97 2.27
CA GLU A 153 39.48 25.01 3.28
C GLU A 153 39.08 26.36 2.71
N GLY A 154 38.22 27.08 3.43
CA GLY A 154 37.65 28.35 2.96
C GLY A 154 36.99 29.15 4.07
N ARG A 155 36.50 30.35 3.73
CA ARG A 155 35.74 31.22 4.63
C ARG A 155 34.26 31.14 4.27
N ILE A 156 33.40 31.01 5.28
CA ILE A 156 31.94 31.00 5.11
C ILE A 156 31.51 32.41 4.71
N ILE A 157 30.92 32.55 3.52
CA ILE A 157 30.39 33.82 2.99
C ILE A 157 28.88 33.95 3.25
N ASP A 158 28.16 32.84 3.19
CA ASP A 158 26.71 32.82 3.36
C ASP A 158 26.22 31.42 3.78
N MET A 159 25.00 31.35 4.34
CA MET A 159 24.31 30.12 4.73
C MET A 159 22.86 30.22 4.26
N ASN A 160 22.51 29.50 3.20
CA ASN A 160 21.15 29.42 2.63
C ASN A 160 20.59 28.01 2.80
#